data_AF-A0AAD9DIG5-F1
#
_entry.id   AF-A0AAD9DIG5-F1
#
_cell.length_a   1.000
_cell.length_b   1.000
_cell.length_c   1.000
_cell.angle_alpha   90.00
_cell.angle_beta   90.00
_cell.angle_gamma   90.00
#
_symmetry.space_group_name_H-M   'P 1'
#
loop_
_entity.id
_entity.type
_entity.pdbx_description
1 polymer ?
#
loop_
_entity_poly.entity_id
_entity_poly.type
_entity_poly.pdbx_seq_one_letter_code
_entity_poly.pdbx_strand_id
1 'polypeptide(L)'
;MTMMLSEKNRNRANDSSTELQHLLDKYCFEIELPSYPPTRTQSSTSLPRGVGDDQQAAAVSWTQQDTENALQNLPYDIHLGVKLYHTNPIHRIHTACQSSNKLFIDHEFCVAEGSEVTIREDICTPGIITPQNVDDFVNSGEPKRVARIDHFTSKARRSTNTTTSVWTWKRGSSMPGKKIFSSSPKAQNVVQGKVGNCGFCSGFASLAAHFPNIIENAFLGTVENKIMEAVGAISVRIYPGGKERFILLDDYLLCLTDSSTSPALHSLDENDLWIRILEKIFVKLQSSYASLDGYYKYNSLYRHPARALQLISNAPIALELHYTVHQVDEVYNTLLSTETKGVRVAHGRKAVEGLFRGHGYSLLWVGEIAGIRLVLLRNPHGNKSYSGEFGRGCVSWSSSDATSVANELENNMMTKSLDTVRSLFLSTKGGNDDGIFLMRFGVFVECFPITTVVGPIFENGEPAVLDRFVVKDSLYRLSAEQLKVAESLFEVAER
;
A
#
# COMPACT_ATOMS: atom_id res chain seq x y z
N MET A 1 -9.22 -28.61 -33.24
CA MET A 1 -7.87 -28.30 -32.72
C MET A 1 -7.92 -27.23 -31.62
N THR A 2 -8.62 -26.11 -31.83
CA THR A 2 -8.81 -25.03 -30.83
C THR A 2 -9.54 -25.47 -29.56
N MET A 3 -10.58 -26.33 -29.64
CA MET A 3 -11.24 -26.89 -28.45
C MET A 3 -10.35 -27.84 -27.65
N MET A 4 -9.57 -28.72 -28.29
CA MET A 4 -8.65 -29.63 -27.58
C MET A 4 -7.47 -28.89 -26.93
N LEU A 5 -6.98 -27.81 -27.55
CA LEU A 5 -5.99 -26.92 -26.95
C LEU A 5 -6.58 -26.17 -25.74
N SER A 6 -7.82 -25.68 -25.85
CA SER A 6 -8.57 -25.11 -24.73
C SER A 6 -8.76 -26.10 -23.60
N GLU A 7 -9.05 -27.37 -23.88
CA GLU A 7 -9.33 -28.40 -22.87
C GLU A 7 -8.03 -28.89 -22.19
N LYS A 8 -6.95 -29.07 -22.95
CA LYS A 8 -5.61 -29.33 -22.39
C LYS A 8 -5.11 -28.19 -21.51
N ASN A 9 -5.30 -26.94 -21.93
CA ASN A 9 -4.90 -25.77 -21.15
C ASN A 9 -5.74 -25.66 -19.86
N ARG A 10 -7.04 -25.95 -19.92
CA ARG A 10 -7.91 -26.03 -18.73
C ARG A 10 -7.50 -27.13 -17.75
N ASN A 11 -7.11 -28.31 -18.24
CA ASN A 11 -6.69 -29.40 -17.37
C ASN A 11 -5.35 -29.07 -16.68
N ARG A 12 -4.39 -28.48 -17.42
CA ARG A 12 -3.12 -28.03 -16.83
C ARG A 12 -3.29 -26.96 -15.76
N ALA A 13 -4.17 -25.97 -15.97
CA ALA A 13 -4.45 -24.94 -14.98
C ALA A 13 -5.08 -25.50 -13.68
N ASN A 14 -5.89 -26.57 -13.78
CA ASN A 14 -6.42 -27.26 -12.60
C ASN A 14 -5.34 -27.99 -11.81
N ASP A 15 -4.41 -28.63 -12.52
CA ASP A 15 -3.29 -29.33 -11.89
C ASP A 15 -2.38 -28.32 -11.16
N SER A 16 -2.03 -27.18 -11.79
CA SER A 16 -1.25 -26.10 -11.17
C SER A 16 -1.94 -25.52 -9.93
N SER A 17 -3.25 -25.23 -10.00
CA SER A 17 -3.99 -24.65 -8.86
C SER A 17 -4.03 -25.60 -7.66
N THR A 18 -4.19 -26.89 -7.93
CA THR A 18 -4.19 -27.94 -6.90
C THR A 18 -2.79 -28.13 -6.31
N GLU A 19 -1.75 -28.11 -7.16
CA GLU A 19 -0.35 -28.17 -6.76
C GLU A 19 0.03 -26.97 -5.89
N LEU A 20 -0.37 -25.75 -6.27
CA LEU A 20 -0.10 -24.53 -5.51
C LEU A 20 -0.72 -24.60 -4.11
N GLN A 21 -2.00 -24.99 -4.02
CA GLN A 21 -2.67 -25.15 -2.74
C GLN A 21 -2.00 -26.24 -1.89
N HIS A 22 -1.61 -27.37 -2.50
CA HIS A 22 -0.88 -28.43 -1.81
C HIS A 22 0.45 -27.96 -1.23
N LEU A 23 1.23 -27.18 -1.99
CA LEU A 23 2.50 -26.63 -1.52
C LEU A 23 2.30 -25.68 -0.34
N LEU A 24 1.30 -24.78 -0.44
CA LEU A 24 0.97 -23.86 0.65
C LEU A 24 0.56 -24.62 1.92
N ASP A 25 -0.36 -25.58 1.82
CA ASP A 25 -0.85 -26.32 2.98
C ASP A 25 0.22 -27.22 3.62
N LYS A 26 1.14 -27.76 2.81
CA LYS A 26 2.17 -28.70 3.27
C LYS A 26 3.39 -28.02 3.88
N TYR A 27 3.81 -26.89 3.32
CA TYR A 27 5.10 -26.29 3.62
C TYR A 27 5.01 -24.91 4.26
N CYS A 28 3.90 -24.20 4.16
CA CYS A 28 3.79 -22.86 4.70
C CYS A 28 3.07 -22.84 6.05
N PHE A 29 3.58 -22.05 6.99
CA PHE A 29 2.83 -21.72 8.19
C PHE A 29 1.89 -20.56 7.89
N GLU A 30 0.58 -20.81 7.93
CA GLU A 30 -0.44 -19.78 7.77
C GLU A 30 -0.49 -18.88 9.00
N ILE A 31 -0.28 -17.57 8.80
CA ILE A 31 -0.46 -16.56 9.82
C ILE A 31 -1.90 -16.06 9.72
N GLU A 32 -2.76 -16.56 10.61
CA GLU A 32 -4.07 -15.95 10.81
C GLU A 32 -3.90 -14.54 11.40
N LEU A 33 -4.38 -13.55 10.65
CA LEU A 33 -4.48 -12.18 11.15
C LEU A 33 -5.85 -12.01 11.82
N PRO A 34 -5.95 -11.27 12.94
CA PRO A 34 -7.20 -11.10 13.65
C PRO A 34 -8.28 -10.50 12.73
N SER A 35 -9.29 -11.31 12.41
CA SER A 35 -10.47 -10.92 11.65
C SER A 35 -11.53 -10.29 12.55
N TYR A 36 -12.25 -9.31 12.03
CA TYR A 36 -13.41 -8.71 12.69
C TYR A 36 -14.54 -9.76 12.84
N PRO A 37 -15.19 -9.93 14.02
CA PRO A 37 -16.46 -10.66 14.08
C PRO A 37 -17.56 -9.85 13.37
N PRO A 38 -18.53 -10.48 12.67
CA PRO A 38 -19.55 -9.75 11.92
C PRO A 38 -20.25 -8.71 12.81
N THR A 39 -20.28 -7.46 12.36
CA THR A 39 -20.90 -6.34 13.07
C THR A 39 -22.34 -6.67 13.44
N ARG A 40 -22.71 -6.45 14.72
CA ARG A 40 -24.10 -6.20 15.09
C ARG A 40 -24.61 -5.05 14.22
N THR A 41 -25.80 -5.22 13.64
CA THR A 41 -26.52 -4.22 12.86
C THR A 41 -26.43 -2.83 13.49
N GLN A 42 -25.93 -1.85 12.73
CA GLN A 42 -25.94 -0.45 13.12
C GLN A 42 -27.40 -0.01 13.36
N SER A 43 -27.72 0.41 14.59
CA SER A 43 -28.85 1.30 14.83
C SER A 43 -28.45 2.70 14.36
N SER A 44 -29.24 3.30 13.49
CA SER A 44 -29.04 4.66 12.98
C SER A 44 -28.80 5.66 14.11
N THR A 45 -27.57 6.12 14.27
CA THR A 45 -27.26 7.27 15.13
C THR A 45 -27.12 8.50 14.25
N SER A 46 -28.04 9.45 14.43
CA SER A 46 -27.98 10.77 13.80
C SER A 46 -26.77 11.55 14.29
N LEU A 47 -26.07 12.23 13.36
CA LEU A 47 -24.97 13.16 13.65
C LEU A 47 -25.41 14.28 14.64
N PRO A 48 -24.50 14.79 15.49
CA PRO A 48 -24.78 15.98 16.28
C PRO A 48 -24.97 17.19 15.35
N ARG A 49 -26.08 17.92 15.52
CA ARG A 49 -26.34 19.19 14.82
C ARG A 49 -25.31 20.24 15.27
N GLY A 50 -24.54 20.78 14.34
CA GLY A 50 -23.79 22.01 14.57
C GLY A 50 -24.74 23.16 14.87
N VAL A 51 -24.46 23.90 15.93
CA VAL A 51 -25.15 25.15 16.29
C VAL A 51 -24.54 26.26 15.45
N GLY A 52 -25.36 26.92 14.63
CA GLY A 52 -24.98 28.11 13.87
C GLY A 52 -25.97 28.37 12.74
N ASP A 53 -26.86 29.33 12.96
CA ASP A 53 -27.76 29.87 11.94
C ASP A 53 -26.98 30.49 10.78
N ASP A 54 -27.21 30.02 9.56
CA ASP A 54 -27.03 30.80 8.33
C ASP A 54 -28.02 30.29 7.27
N GLN A 55 -29.23 30.84 7.30
CA GLN A 55 -30.19 30.72 6.22
C GLN A 55 -29.83 31.70 5.09
N GLN A 56 -28.90 31.30 4.22
CA GLN A 56 -28.83 31.81 2.85
C GLN A 56 -28.07 30.85 1.92
N ALA A 57 -28.83 30.15 1.08
CA ALA A 57 -28.40 29.36 -0.09
C ALA A 57 -27.38 28.22 0.15
N ALA A 58 -27.63 27.32 1.11
CA ALA A 58 -26.96 26.01 1.12
C ALA A 58 -27.58 25.11 0.04
N ALA A 59 -26.83 24.81 -1.03
CA ALA A 59 -27.18 23.73 -1.94
C ALA A 59 -27.45 22.45 -1.14
N VAL A 60 -28.55 21.74 -1.43
CA VAL A 60 -28.93 20.51 -0.71
C VAL A 60 -27.78 19.51 -0.82
N SER A 61 -27.13 19.18 0.29
CA SER A 61 -26.03 18.21 0.33
C SER A 61 -26.44 16.87 -0.28
N TRP A 62 -25.47 16.14 -0.84
CA TRP A 62 -25.66 14.74 -1.21
C TRP A 62 -26.01 13.93 0.03
N THR A 63 -27.04 13.10 -0.05
CA THR A 63 -27.58 12.32 1.08
C THR A 63 -27.34 10.83 0.90
N GLN A 64 -27.49 10.05 1.97
CA GLN A 64 -27.45 8.59 1.89
C GLN A 64 -28.49 8.04 0.91
N GLN A 65 -29.70 8.62 0.90
CA GLN A 65 -30.77 8.21 -0.03
C GLN A 65 -30.39 8.49 -1.49
N ASP A 66 -29.66 9.57 -1.77
CA ASP A 66 -29.14 9.86 -3.12
C ASP A 66 -28.22 8.73 -3.59
N THR A 67 -27.31 8.25 -2.72
CA THR A 67 -26.45 7.08 -3.01
C THR A 67 -27.27 5.80 -3.24
N GLU A 68 -28.24 5.52 -2.36
CA GLU A 68 -29.08 4.32 -2.46
C GLU A 68 -29.90 4.30 -3.75
N ASN A 69 -30.44 5.45 -4.16
CA ASN A 69 -31.16 5.60 -5.42
C ASN A 69 -30.21 5.45 -6.62
N ALA A 70 -29.06 6.11 -6.60
CA ALA A 70 -28.08 6.05 -7.71
C ALA A 70 -27.54 4.62 -7.93
N LEU A 71 -27.36 3.86 -6.85
CA LEU A 71 -26.79 2.52 -6.88
C LEU A 71 -27.85 1.42 -6.72
N GLN A 72 -29.13 1.75 -6.94
CA GLN A 72 -30.22 0.79 -6.82
C GLN A 72 -29.96 -0.45 -7.70
N ASN A 73 -30.18 -1.63 -7.10
CA ASN A 73 -29.97 -2.93 -7.71
C ASN A 73 -28.53 -3.23 -8.16
N LEU A 74 -27.53 -2.45 -7.72
CA LEU A 74 -26.13 -2.75 -7.97
C LEU A 74 -25.63 -3.78 -6.94
N PRO A 75 -25.21 -4.99 -7.34
CA PRO A 75 -24.72 -5.99 -6.39
C PRO A 75 -23.45 -5.54 -5.68
N TYR A 76 -23.34 -5.87 -4.40
CA TYR A 76 -22.18 -5.62 -3.57
C TYR A 76 -21.98 -6.74 -2.55
N ASP A 77 -20.75 -6.89 -2.08
CA ASP A 77 -20.43 -7.65 -0.87
C ASP A 77 -20.19 -6.70 0.30
N ILE A 78 -20.38 -7.17 1.52
CA ILE A 78 -19.90 -6.47 2.72
C ILE A 78 -18.55 -7.07 3.10
N HIS A 79 -17.53 -6.22 3.15
CA HIS A 79 -16.18 -6.60 3.58
C HIS A 79 -15.70 -5.61 4.65
N LEU A 80 -15.41 -6.12 5.84
CA LEU A 80 -15.04 -5.30 7.02
C LEU A 80 -16.04 -4.16 7.29
N GLY A 81 -17.34 -4.41 7.06
CA GLY A 81 -18.41 -3.42 7.28
C GLY A 81 -18.58 -2.39 6.15
N VAL A 82 -17.80 -2.48 5.07
CA VAL A 82 -17.86 -1.58 3.91
C VAL A 82 -18.47 -2.30 2.71
N LYS A 83 -19.37 -1.63 1.96
CA LYS A 83 -19.89 -2.13 0.68
C LYS A 83 -18.82 -2.08 -0.40
N LEU A 84 -18.59 -3.22 -1.02
CA LEU A 84 -17.69 -3.38 -2.15
C LEU A 84 -18.48 -3.90 -3.36
N TYR A 85 -18.59 -3.06 -4.40
CA TYR A 85 -19.48 -3.30 -5.52
C TYR A 85 -18.88 -4.31 -6.51
N HIS A 86 -19.72 -5.15 -7.11
CA HIS A 86 -19.28 -6.15 -8.09
C HIS A 86 -18.90 -5.54 -9.45
N THR A 87 -19.40 -4.34 -9.74
CA THR A 87 -19.09 -3.58 -10.96
C THR A 87 -18.79 -2.13 -10.59
N ASN A 88 -17.96 -1.45 -11.36
CA ASN A 88 -17.57 -0.07 -11.08
C ASN A 88 -18.79 0.88 -10.98
N PRO A 89 -19.11 1.43 -9.79
CA PRO A 89 -20.29 2.27 -9.57
C PRO A 89 -20.14 3.69 -10.12
N ILE A 90 -18.93 4.09 -10.54
CA ILE A 90 -18.57 5.49 -10.72
C ILE A 90 -19.46 6.26 -11.70
N HIS A 91 -19.84 5.66 -12.82
CA HIS A 91 -20.67 6.33 -13.83
C HIS A 91 -22.10 6.61 -13.35
N ARG A 92 -22.64 5.75 -12.48
CA ARG A 92 -23.98 5.96 -11.87
C ARG A 92 -23.94 7.12 -10.89
N ILE A 93 -22.91 7.18 -10.05
CA ILE A 93 -22.67 8.30 -9.14
C ILE A 93 -22.48 9.60 -9.92
N HIS A 94 -21.61 9.60 -10.93
CA HIS A 94 -21.39 10.77 -11.78
C HIS A 94 -22.69 11.31 -12.37
N THR A 95 -23.51 10.45 -12.98
CA THR A 95 -24.79 10.84 -13.59
C THR A 95 -25.77 11.42 -12.57
N ALA A 96 -25.89 10.78 -11.41
CA ALA A 96 -26.82 11.22 -10.37
C ALA A 96 -26.36 12.53 -9.70
N CYS A 97 -25.06 12.70 -9.47
CA CYS A 97 -24.46 13.94 -8.97
C CYS A 97 -24.67 15.10 -9.96
N GLN A 98 -24.43 14.87 -11.25
CA GLN A 98 -24.67 15.88 -12.29
C GLN A 98 -26.15 16.28 -12.37
N SER A 99 -27.07 15.30 -12.32
CA SER A 99 -28.51 15.56 -12.42
C SER A 99 -29.07 16.31 -11.20
N SER A 100 -28.48 16.10 -10.03
CA SER A 100 -28.88 16.76 -8.79
C SER A 100 -28.09 18.05 -8.50
N ASN A 101 -27.05 18.34 -9.29
CA ASN A 101 -26.09 19.41 -9.06
C ASN A 101 -25.48 19.36 -7.64
N LYS A 102 -25.05 18.16 -7.23
CA LYS A 102 -24.47 17.89 -5.92
C LYS A 102 -23.13 17.17 -6.07
N LEU A 103 -22.19 17.46 -5.16
CA LEU A 103 -20.95 16.69 -5.05
C LEU A 103 -21.19 15.43 -4.21
N PHE A 104 -20.59 14.32 -4.62
CA PHE A 104 -20.66 13.05 -3.91
C PHE A 104 -20.11 13.19 -2.49
N ILE A 105 -20.79 12.50 -1.55
CA ILE A 105 -20.40 12.35 -0.15
C ILE A 105 -20.50 10.86 0.17
N ASP A 106 -19.41 10.30 0.68
CA ASP A 106 -19.33 8.90 1.08
C ASP A 106 -19.94 8.72 2.45
N HIS A 107 -21.19 8.22 2.50
CA HIS A 107 -21.90 8.00 3.74
C HIS A 107 -21.45 6.75 4.52
N GLU A 108 -20.59 5.91 3.92
CA GLU A 108 -19.94 4.79 4.62
C GLU A 108 -18.63 5.22 5.31
N PHE A 109 -18.12 6.40 4.95
CA PHE A 109 -16.94 7.02 5.55
C PHE A 109 -17.11 8.55 5.56
N CYS A 110 -18.10 9.03 6.30
CA CYS A 110 -18.48 10.44 6.31
C CYS A 110 -17.33 11.33 6.75
N VAL A 111 -16.82 12.20 5.87
CA VAL A 111 -15.84 13.24 6.21
C VAL A 111 -16.35 14.58 5.69
N ALA A 112 -16.10 15.67 6.43
CA ALA A 112 -16.60 16.99 6.06
C ALA A 112 -15.46 18.02 6.05
N GLU A 113 -15.54 18.97 5.11
CA GLU A 113 -14.56 20.05 4.98
C GLU A 113 -14.43 20.85 6.28
N GLY A 114 -13.19 21.18 6.66
CA GLY A 114 -12.93 21.92 7.89
C GLY A 114 -13.08 21.10 9.17
N SER A 115 -13.50 19.83 9.10
CA SER A 115 -13.52 18.95 10.28
C SER A 115 -12.10 18.75 10.81
N GLU A 116 -11.90 19.08 12.09
CA GLU A 116 -10.64 18.82 12.78
C GLU A 116 -10.54 17.37 13.22
N VAL A 117 -9.38 16.79 12.97
CA VAL A 117 -8.98 15.49 13.48
C VAL A 117 -8.81 15.56 14.99
N THR A 118 -9.79 15.08 15.74
CA THR A 118 -9.71 15.00 17.19
C THR A 118 -10.03 13.61 17.70
N ILE A 119 -9.28 13.19 18.71
CA ILE A 119 -9.61 12.07 19.57
C ILE A 119 -10.02 12.73 20.87
N ARG A 120 -11.31 13.01 21.03
CA ARG A 120 -11.88 13.33 22.33
C ARG A 120 -12.37 12.03 22.96
N GLU A 121 -12.27 11.93 24.28
CA GLU A 121 -12.67 10.73 25.04
C GLU A 121 -14.14 10.34 24.78
N ASP A 122 -14.96 11.28 24.31
CA ASP A 122 -16.40 11.17 24.09
C ASP A 122 -16.84 11.38 22.62
N ILE A 123 -15.99 11.94 21.76
CA ILE A 123 -16.32 12.21 20.36
C ILE A 123 -15.14 11.84 19.46
N CYS A 124 -15.34 10.78 18.69
CA CYS A 124 -14.44 10.39 17.63
C CYS A 124 -14.80 11.12 16.34
N THR A 125 -13.96 12.07 15.91
CA THR A 125 -14.13 12.69 14.60
C THR A 125 -14.05 11.60 13.53
N PRO A 126 -14.96 11.57 12.54
CA PRO A 126 -14.89 10.62 11.46
C PRO A 126 -13.51 10.59 10.79
N GLY A 127 -13.00 9.38 10.64
CA GLY A 127 -11.79 9.09 9.88
C GLY A 127 -10.49 9.02 10.66
N ILE A 128 -10.45 9.35 11.96
CA ILE A 128 -9.21 9.20 12.76
C ILE A 128 -9.32 8.04 13.73
N ILE A 129 -10.47 7.91 14.36
CA ILE A 129 -10.89 6.78 15.17
C ILE A 129 -12.41 6.76 15.05
N THR A 130 -13.07 5.61 14.86
CA THR A 130 -14.54 5.56 14.84
C THR A 130 -15.11 5.37 16.25
N PRO A 131 -16.38 5.76 16.50
CA PRO A 131 -17.09 5.39 17.74
C PRO A 131 -17.09 3.88 18.01
N GLN A 132 -17.18 3.04 16.96
CA GLN A 132 -17.04 1.59 17.11
C GLN A 132 -15.63 1.21 17.58
N ASN A 133 -14.60 1.88 17.06
CA ASN A 133 -13.25 1.68 17.60
C ASN A 133 -13.20 2.10 19.07
N VAL A 134 -13.85 3.20 19.49
CA VAL A 134 -13.96 3.65 20.91
C VAL A 134 -14.67 2.65 21.79
N ASP A 135 -15.82 2.13 21.39
CA ASP A 135 -16.52 1.08 22.15
C ASP A 135 -15.68 -0.18 22.26
N ASP A 136 -15.00 -0.57 21.17
CA ASP A 136 -14.01 -1.65 21.20
C ASP A 136 -12.81 -1.28 22.10
N PHE A 137 -12.40 -0.01 22.22
CA PHE A 137 -11.27 0.46 23.04
C PHE A 137 -11.60 0.41 24.53
N VAL A 138 -12.68 1.09 24.92
CA VAL A 138 -13.11 1.28 26.31
C VAL A 138 -13.44 -0.06 26.97
N ASN A 139 -14.04 -0.99 26.21
CA ASN A 139 -14.48 -2.27 26.75
C ASN A 139 -13.46 -3.41 26.61
N SER A 140 -12.29 -3.18 25.98
CA SER A 140 -11.29 -4.24 25.76
C SER A 140 -10.33 -4.51 26.92
N GLY A 141 -10.23 -3.60 27.90
CA GLY A 141 -9.40 -3.81 29.09
C GLY A 141 -7.89 -3.93 28.86
N GLU A 142 -7.34 -3.49 27.72
CA GLU A 142 -5.91 -3.63 27.39
C GLU A 142 -5.10 -2.30 27.45
N PRO A 143 -4.24 -2.08 28.49
CA PRO A 143 -3.47 -0.84 28.66
C PRO A 143 -2.47 -0.53 27.53
N LYS A 144 -1.94 -1.56 26.85
CA LYS A 144 -1.00 -1.40 25.73
C LYS A 144 -1.66 -0.80 24.48
N ARG A 145 -2.99 -0.88 24.37
CA ARG A 145 -3.79 -0.38 23.25
C ARG A 145 -4.02 1.13 23.36
N VAL A 146 -4.40 1.60 24.55
CA VAL A 146 -4.56 3.03 24.87
C VAL A 146 -3.26 3.80 24.64
N ALA A 147 -2.13 3.30 25.19
CA ALA A 147 -0.82 3.95 25.05
C ALA A 147 -0.35 4.10 23.59
N ARG A 148 -0.79 3.24 22.66
CA ARG A 148 -0.41 3.33 21.23
C ARG A 148 -1.25 4.34 20.47
N ILE A 149 -2.53 4.49 20.83
CA ILE A 149 -3.38 5.54 20.29
C ILE A 149 -2.87 6.89 20.79
N ASP A 150 -2.53 7.01 22.07
CA ASP A 150 -1.87 8.20 22.61
C ASP A 150 -0.55 8.50 21.89
N HIS A 151 0.22 7.45 21.58
CA HIS A 151 1.43 7.59 20.77
C HIS A 151 1.15 8.09 19.35
N PHE A 152 0.14 7.54 18.66
CA PHE A 152 -0.30 8.03 17.34
C PHE A 152 -0.76 9.49 17.43
N THR A 153 -1.65 9.81 18.38
CA THR A 153 -2.15 11.16 18.62
C THR A 153 -1.03 12.13 18.91
N SER A 154 -0.06 11.75 19.74
CA SER A 154 1.10 12.59 20.06
C SER A 154 2.02 12.79 18.85
N LYS A 155 2.21 11.78 18.00
CA LYS A 155 2.96 11.90 16.74
C LYS A 155 2.23 12.75 15.70
N ALA A 156 0.91 12.63 15.61
CA ALA A 156 0.08 13.42 14.71
C ALA A 156 -0.04 14.88 15.15
N ARG A 157 -0.04 15.16 16.47
CA ARG A 157 -0.05 16.51 17.06
C ARG A 157 1.30 17.22 17.00
N ARG A 158 2.43 16.50 16.93
CA ARG A 158 3.77 17.08 16.79
C ARG A 158 3.99 17.57 15.35
N SER A 159 3.31 18.65 14.99
CA SER A 159 3.78 19.57 13.94
C SER A 159 5.09 20.23 14.40
N THR A 160 5.94 20.55 13.44
CA THR A 160 7.24 21.19 13.60
C THR A 160 7.10 22.59 14.19
N ASN A 161 7.33 22.77 15.50
CA ASN A 161 7.54 24.06 16.18
C ASN A 161 6.54 25.22 15.95
N THR A 162 5.44 25.03 15.23
CA THR A 162 4.43 26.05 14.97
C THR A 162 3.09 25.60 15.54
N THR A 163 2.52 26.44 16.41
CA THR A 163 1.24 26.25 17.09
C THR A 163 0.00 26.33 16.18
N THR A 164 0.16 26.31 14.85
CA THR A 164 -0.89 26.66 13.87
C THR A 164 -1.24 25.59 12.84
N SER A 165 -0.45 24.52 12.69
CA SER A 165 -0.71 23.48 11.68
C SER A 165 -1.61 22.38 12.25
N VAL A 166 -2.82 22.24 11.70
CA VAL A 166 -3.79 21.22 12.11
C VAL A 166 -4.18 20.34 10.92
N TRP A 167 -4.63 19.12 11.19
CA TRP A 167 -5.12 18.21 10.15
C TRP A 167 -6.56 18.54 9.78
N THR A 168 -6.82 18.67 8.49
CA THR A 168 -8.14 19.04 7.94
C THR A 168 -8.45 18.23 6.69
N TRP A 169 -9.73 17.91 6.49
CA TRP A 169 -10.23 17.27 5.27
C TRP A 169 -10.46 18.33 4.20
N LYS A 170 -9.88 18.13 3.02
CA LYS A 170 -10.01 19.00 1.84
C LYS A 170 -10.35 18.15 0.63
N ARG A 171 -11.25 18.62 -0.24
CA ARG A 171 -11.52 17.94 -1.51
C ARG A 171 -10.30 18.00 -2.41
N GLY A 172 -9.87 16.85 -2.93
CA GLY A 172 -8.80 16.76 -3.91
C GLY A 172 -9.08 17.58 -5.17
N SER A 173 -10.34 17.58 -5.63
CA SER A 173 -10.81 18.39 -6.78
C SER A 173 -10.71 19.89 -6.57
N SER A 174 -10.77 20.38 -5.33
CA SER A 174 -10.61 21.79 -4.99
C SER A 174 -9.15 22.21 -4.82
N MET A 175 -8.19 21.28 -4.80
CA MET A 175 -6.78 21.59 -4.61
C MET A 175 -6.13 22.01 -5.95
N PRO A 176 -5.52 23.21 -6.05
CA PRO A 176 -4.94 23.68 -7.30
C PRO A 176 -3.87 22.73 -7.87
N GLY A 177 -4.02 22.38 -9.15
CA GLY A 177 -3.05 21.57 -9.91
C GLY A 177 -2.99 20.09 -9.54
N LYS A 178 -3.80 19.62 -8.57
CA LYS A 178 -3.78 18.24 -8.12
C LYS A 178 -4.54 17.32 -9.07
N LYS A 179 -3.99 16.12 -9.27
CA LYS A 179 -4.54 15.04 -10.10
C LYS A 179 -4.39 13.74 -9.34
N ILE A 180 -5.23 12.75 -9.63
CA ILE A 180 -5.04 11.37 -9.17
C ILE A 180 -3.62 10.93 -9.55
N PHE A 181 -3.26 11.09 -10.84
CA PHE A 181 -1.90 10.89 -11.35
C PHE A 181 -1.45 12.13 -12.13
N SER A 182 -0.38 12.80 -11.69
CA SER A 182 0.34 13.82 -12.47
C SER A 182 1.40 13.19 -13.37
N SER A 183 1.93 12.03 -12.97
CA SER A 183 2.81 11.17 -13.77
C SER A 183 2.60 9.70 -13.42
N SER A 184 3.19 8.79 -14.19
CA SER A 184 3.20 7.35 -13.86
C SER A 184 3.76 7.17 -12.44
N PRO A 185 3.13 6.35 -11.58
CA PRO A 185 3.63 6.06 -10.24
C PRO A 185 5.08 5.59 -10.24
N LYS A 186 5.85 6.04 -9.24
CA LYS A 186 7.26 5.64 -9.01
C LYS A 186 7.49 5.46 -7.52
N ALA A 187 8.56 4.76 -7.14
CA ALA A 187 8.92 4.59 -5.73
C ALA A 187 9.03 5.91 -4.96
N GLN A 188 9.56 6.96 -5.60
CA GLN A 188 9.71 8.30 -5.03
C GLN A 188 8.38 8.97 -4.70
N ASN A 189 7.29 8.59 -5.36
CA ASN A 189 5.94 9.10 -5.08
C ASN A 189 5.32 8.47 -3.82
N VAL A 190 6.06 7.64 -3.09
CA VAL A 190 5.63 7.04 -1.83
C VAL A 190 6.59 7.45 -0.71
N VAL A 191 6.18 8.41 0.09
CA VAL A 191 6.92 8.92 1.25
C VAL A 191 6.09 8.71 2.50
N GLN A 192 6.72 8.12 3.52
CA GLN A 192 6.10 7.92 4.82
C GLN A 192 5.99 9.24 5.57
N GLY A 193 4.79 9.51 6.09
CA GLY A 193 4.50 10.62 6.97
C GLY A 193 4.87 10.31 8.44
N LYS A 194 4.02 10.74 9.37
CA LYS A 194 4.24 10.60 10.82
C LYS A 194 3.76 9.26 11.38
N VAL A 195 2.98 8.49 10.62
CA VAL A 195 2.48 7.16 11.03
C VAL A 195 3.60 6.11 10.94
N GLY A 196 3.65 5.17 11.89
CA GLY A 196 4.66 4.11 11.95
C GLY A 196 4.44 2.96 10.96
N ASN A 197 4.11 3.25 9.70
CA ASN A 197 3.68 2.27 8.68
C ASN A 197 4.76 1.98 7.60
N CYS A 198 6.04 2.07 7.96
CA CYS A 198 7.19 1.93 7.03
C CYS A 198 7.15 0.70 6.09
N GLY A 199 6.76 -0.47 6.59
CA GLY A 199 6.63 -1.68 5.78
C GLY A 199 5.57 -1.51 4.70
N PHE A 200 4.41 -0.95 5.06
CA PHE A 200 3.32 -0.64 4.15
C PHE A 200 3.75 0.36 3.07
N CYS A 201 4.40 1.47 3.45
CA CYS A 201 4.93 2.45 2.50
C CYS A 201 5.99 1.82 1.56
N SER A 202 6.87 0.99 2.10
CA SER A 202 7.89 0.29 1.30
C SER A 202 7.28 -0.69 0.30
N GLY A 203 6.18 -1.34 0.68
CA GLY A 203 5.41 -2.18 -0.22
C GLY A 203 4.90 -1.40 -1.43
N PHE A 204 4.19 -0.30 -1.19
CA PHE A 204 3.66 0.53 -2.28
C PHE A 204 4.75 1.21 -3.11
N ALA A 205 5.88 1.57 -2.51
CA ALA A 205 7.03 2.06 -3.26
C ALA A 205 7.62 0.98 -4.19
N SER A 206 7.71 -0.28 -3.72
CA SER A 206 8.12 -1.42 -4.55
C SER A 206 7.11 -1.68 -5.67
N LEU A 207 5.81 -1.64 -5.38
CA LEU A 207 4.75 -1.79 -6.38
C LEU A 207 4.81 -0.69 -7.45
N ALA A 208 4.98 0.57 -7.03
CA ALA A 208 5.09 1.70 -7.96
C ALA A 208 6.37 1.63 -8.83
N ALA A 209 7.47 1.08 -8.32
CA ALA A 209 8.69 0.91 -9.10
C ALA A 209 8.57 -0.16 -10.20
N HIS A 210 7.94 -1.28 -9.89
CA HIS A 210 7.94 -2.45 -10.78
C HIS A 210 6.66 -2.61 -11.58
N PHE A 211 5.52 -2.23 -11.03
CA PHE A 211 4.19 -2.46 -11.60
C PHE A 211 3.29 -1.20 -11.47
N PRO A 212 3.71 -0.03 -11.98
CA PRO A 212 2.90 1.19 -11.91
C PRO A 212 1.52 1.01 -12.55
N ASN A 213 1.45 0.24 -13.64
CA ASN A 213 0.20 -0.07 -14.34
C ASN A 213 -0.83 -0.75 -13.43
N ILE A 214 -0.43 -1.58 -12.45
CA ILE A 214 -1.37 -2.20 -11.50
C ILE A 214 -2.05 -1.13 -10.65
N ILE A 215 -1.31 -0.09 -10.26
CA ILE A 215 -1.84 1.04 -9.51
C ILE A 215 -2.76 1.86 -10.41
N GLU A 216 -2.32 2.24 -11.61
CA GLU A 216 -3.14 3.02 -12.55
C GLU A 216 -4.44 2.30 -12.94
N ASN A 217 -4.34 1.00 -13.23
CA ASN A 217 -5.48 0.14 -13.57
C ASN A 217 -6.40 -0.14 -12.38
N ALA A 218 -5.97 0.12 -11.14
CA ALA A 218 -6.88 0.10 -10.00
C ALA A 218 -7.87 1.28 -10.06
N PHE A 219 -7.52 2.40 -10.69
CA PHE A 219 -8.35 3.61 -10.75
C PHE A 219 -9.17 3.73 -12.04
N LEU A 220 -9.28 2.66 -12.84
CA LEU A 220 -10.00 2.65 -14.12
C LEU A 220 -11.38 3.33 -14.01
N GLY A 221 -11.67 4.23 -14.95
CA GLY A 221 -12.89 5.04 -14.97
C GLY A 221 -12.79 6.37 -14.21
N THR A 222 -11.80 6.55 -13.32
CA THR A 222 -11.54 7.84 -12.63
C THR A 222 -10.20 8.47 -12.97
N VAL A 223 -9.27 7.70 -13.55
CA VAL A 223 -7.90 8.13 -13.93
C VAL A 223 -7.85 9.47 -14.67
N GLU A 224 -8.87 9.80 -15.48
CA GLU A 224 -8.89 11.06 -16.25
C GLU A 224 -9.11 12.32 -15.41
N ASN A 225 -9.25 12.23 -14.08
CA ASN A 225 -9.62 13.31 -13.14
C ASN A 225 -11.01 13.93 -13.36
N LYS A 226 -11.57 13.88 -14.57
CA LYS A 226 -12.85 14.52 -14.94
C LYS A 226 -13.99 14.21 -13.99
N ILE A 227 -14.16 12.96 -13.56
CA ILE A 227 -15.23 12.59 -12.64
C ILE A 227 -14.97 13.14 -11.24
N MET A 228 -13.74 13.01 -10.73
CA MET A 228 -13.36 13.57 -9.45
C MET A 228 -13.55 15.09 -9.44
N GLU A 229 -13.11 15.78 -10.49
CA GLU A 229 -13.26 17.24 -10.66
C GLU A 229 -14.73 17.66 -10.78
N ALA A 230 -15.56 16.89 -11.50
CA ALA A 230 -16.95 17.25 -11.74
C ALA A 230 -17.86 16.98 -10.55
N VAL A 231 -17.64 15.88 -9.82
CA VAL A 231 -18.59 15.40 -8.79
C VAL A 231 -17.93 14.96 -7.49
N GLY A 232 -16.61 15.05 -7.34
CA GLY A 232 -15.92 14.69 -6.10
C GLY A 232 -16.01 13.20 -5.75
N ALA A 233 -16.16 12.31 -6.74
CA ALA A 233 -16.28 10.87 -6.56
C ALA A 233 -15.07 10.12 -7.12
N ILE A 234 -14.66 9.06 -6.43
CA ILE A 234 -13.56 8.19 -6.83
C ILE A 234 -14.00 6.73 -6.64
N SER A 235 -13.65 5.85 -7.57
CA SER A 235 -13.83 4.42 -7.41
C SER A 235 -12.54 3.69 -7.76
N VAL A 236 -12.16 2.75 -6.90
CA VAL A 236 -10.91 2.00 -7.03
C VAL A 236 -11.23 0.50 -6.98
N ARG A 237 -10.64 -0.24 -7.91
CA ARG A 237 -10.68 -1.68 -8.00
C ARG A 237 -9.72 -2.31 -6.98
N ILE A 238 -10.22 -3.26 -6.21
CA ILE A 238 -9.51 -4.00 -5.15
C ILE A 238 -9.92 -5.48 -5.15
N TYR A 239 -9.15 -6.31 -4.45
CA TYR A 239 -9.27 -7.78 -4.48
C TYR A 239 -9.37 -8.44 -3.09
N PRO A 240 -10.41 -8.14 -2.29
CA PRO A 240 -10.65 -8.85 -1.04
C PRO A 240 -10.87 -10.35 -1.31
N GLY A 241 -10.10 -11.23 -0.67
CA GLY A 241 -10.15 -12.68 -0.91
C GLY A 241 -9.96 -13.07 -2.38
N GLY A 242 -9.18 -12.28 -3.13
CA GLY A 242 -8.91 -12.49 -4.55
C GLY A 242 -10.05 -12.15 -5.51
N LYS A 243 -11.14 -11.54 -5.03
CA LYS A 243 -12.33 -11.24 -5.84
C LYS A 243 -12.31 -9.78 -6.28
N GLU A 244 -12.42 -9.54 -7.58
CA GLU A 244 -12.52 -8.17 -8.11
C GLU A 244 -13.74 -7.45 -7.53
N ARG A 245 -13.50 -6.34 -6.85
CA ARG A 245 -14.53 -5.46 -6.29
C ARG A 245 -14.14 -4.00 -6.46
N PHE A 246 -15.12 -3.12 -6.35
CA PHE A 246 -14.93 -1.68 -6.44
C PHE A 246 -15.29 -1.02 -5.10
N ILE A 247 -14.34 -0.32 -4.50
CA ILE A 247 -14.59 0.58 -3.38
C ILE A 247 -14.92 1.96 -3.92
N LEU A 248 -15.99 2.57 -3.40
CA LEU A 248 -16.43 3.93 -3.73
C LEU A 248 -16.03 4.89 -2.62
N LEU A 249 -15.58 6.09 -2.97
CA LEU A 249 -15.09 7.12 -2.07
C LEU A 249 -15.54 8.49 -2.57
N ASP A 250 -15.72 9.45 -1.67
CA ASP A 250 -15.58 10.86 -2.02
C ASP A 250 -14.09 11.25 -2.09
N ASP A 251 -13.81 12.41 -2.65
CA ASP A 251 -12.45 12.89 -2.90
C ASP A 251 -11.86 13.71 -1.74
N TYR A 252 -12.46 13.70 -0.56
CA TYR A 252 -11.86 14.33 0.62
C TYR A 252 -10.58 13.59 1.03
N LEU A 253 -9.48 14.34 1.17
CA LEU A 253 -8.20 13.85 1.63
C LEU A 253 -7.76 14.62 2.87
N LEU A 254 -7.14 13.91 3.80
CA LEU A 254 -6.65 14.52 5.02
C LEU A 254 -5.27 15.13 4.77
N CYS A 255 -5.17 16.43 5.03
CA CYS A 255 -3.95 17.20 4.82
C CYS A 255 -3.68 18.13 6.00
N LEU A 256 -2.42 18.57 6.15
CA LEU A 256 -2.13 19.71 7.03
C LEU A 256 -2.75 21.01 6.48
N THR A 257 -3.04 21.98 7.35
CA THR A 257 -3.60 23.27 6.92
C THR A 257 -2.64 24.07 6.06
N ASP A 258 -1.35 24.02 6.40
CA ASP A 258 -0.25 24.80 5.81
C ASP A 258 0.49 24.08 4.67
N SER A 259 0.17 22.82 4.41
CA SER A 259 0.79 22.05 3.32
C SER A 259 -0.18 21.00 2.77
N SER A 260 0.13 20.42 1.62
CA SER A 260 -0.66 19.30 1.10
C SER A 260 -0.26 17.94 1.70
N THR A 261 0.58 17.93 2.73
CA THR A 261 1.11 16.68 3.34
C THR A 261 -0.01 15.88 4.00
N SER A 262 0.00 14.55 3.83
CA SER A 262 -0.91 13.61 4.51
C SER A 262 -0.22 12.88 5.68
N PRO A 263 -0.98 12.36 6.66
CA PRO A 263 -0.39 11.80 7.88
C PRO A 263 0.47 10.56 7.67
N ALA A 264 0.06 9.65 6.78
CA ALA A 264 0.71 8.36 6.62
C ALA A 264 1.47 8.23 5.30
N LEU A 265 0.89 8.61 4.16
CA LEU A 265 1.52 8.51 2.84
C LEU A 265 1.36 9.78 2.01
N HIS A 266 2.45 10.27 1.43
CA HIS A 266 2.41 11.38 0.49
C HIS A 266 3.40 11.16 -0.66
N SER A 267 3.27 11.96 -1.72
CA SER A 267 4.16 11.93 -2.89
C SER A 267 5.17 13.07 -2.82
N LEU A 268 6.38 12.83 -3.36
CA LEU A 268 7.34 13.89 -3.67
C LEU A 268 6.90 14.72 -4.88
N ASP A 269 6.09 14.16 -5.78
CA ASP A 269 5.33 14.96 -6.72
C ASP A 269 4.10 15.50 -5.99
N GLU A 270 4.13 16.78 -5.66
CA GLU A 270 3.07 17.41 -4.90
C GLU A 270 1.71 17.32 -5.59
N ASN A 271 1.67 17.13 -6.92
CA ASN A 271 0.44 17.09 -7.70
C ASN A 271 -0.25 15.73 -7.71
N ASP A 272 0.41 14.67 -7.25
CA ASP A 272 -0.15 13.32 -7.17
C ASP A 272 -1.07 13.15 -5.95
N LEU A 273 -2.27 12.61 -6.19
CA LEU A 273 -3.23 12.24 -5.14
C LEU A 273 -3.39 10.73 -4.95
N TRP A 274 -2.98 9.89 -5.91
CA TRP A 274 -3.24 8.44 -5.88
C TRP A 274 -2.81 7.78 -4.57
N ILE A 275 -1.63 8.11 -4.03
CA ILE A 275 -1.11 7.49 -2.82
C ILE A 275 -1.89 7.91 -1.57
N ARG A 276 -2.44 9.13 -1.55
CA ARG A 276 -3.30 9.65 -0.48
C ARG A 276 -4.71 9.03 -0.57
N ILE A 277 -5.17 8.75 -1.78
CA ILE A 277 -6.42 8.01 -1.99
C ILE A 277 -6.25 6.56 -1.52
N LEU A 278 -5.13 5.90 -1.83
CA LEU A 278 -4.83 4.57 -1.30
C LEU A 278 -4.79 4.60 0.24
N GLU A 279 -4.13 5.58 0.85
CA GLU A 279 -4.16 5.79 2.30
C GLU A 279 -5.60 5.81 2.83
N LYS A 280 -6.48 6.62 2.22
CA LYS A 280 -7.90 6.69 2.59
C LYS A 280 -8.63 5.35 2.41
N ILE A 281 -8.37 4.57 1.36
CA ILE A 281 -8.96 3.24 1.17
C ILE A 281 -8.68 2.36 2.38
N PHE A 282 -7.42 2.26 2.79
CA PHE A 282 -7.04 1.40 3.91
C PHE A 282 -7.60 1.90 5.23
N VAL A 283 -7.69 3.22 5.42
CA VAL A 283 -8.38 3.80 6.58
C VAL A 283 -9.88 3.51 6.56
N LYS A 284 -10.55 3.60 5.41
CA LYS A 284 -11.98 3.27 5.29
C LYS A 284 -12.22 1.80 5.61
N LEU A 285 -11.44 0.88 5.06
CA LEU A 285 -11.56 -0.56 5.29
C LEU A 285 -11.26 -0.97 6.73
N GLN A 286 -10.36 -0.25 7.42
CA GLN A 286 -9.93 -0.58 8.78
C GLN A 286 -10.41 0.42 9.84
N SER A 287 -11.30 1.33 9.44
CA SER A 287 -11.95 2.35 10.24
C SER A 287 -11.06 3.48 10.81
N SER A 288 -9.72 3.42 10.79
CA SER A 288 -8.89 4.42 11.48
C SER A 288 -7.48 4.58 10.91
N TYR A 289 -6.89 5.78 10.92
CA TYR A 289 -5.46 5.94 10.62
C TYR A 289 -4.54 5.20 11.61
N ALA A 290 -4.98 4.98 12.85
CA ALA A 290 -4.20 4.23 13.83
C ALA A 290 -4.00 2.76 13.39
N SER A 291 -4.91 2.21 12.57
CA SER A 291 -4.82 0.84 12.08
C SER A 291 -3.67 0.63 11.10
N LEU A 292 -3.18 1.71 10.47
CA LEU A 292 -2.03 1.67 9.57
C LEU A 292 -0.71 1.55 10.31
N ASP A 293 -0.63 1.89 11.61
CA ASP A 293 0.62 1.83 12.35
C ASP A 293 1.13 0.38 12.45
N GLY A 294 2.40 0.16 12.10
CA GLY A 294 3.05 -1.15 12.09
C GLY A 294 3.19 -1.80 13.47
N TYR A 295 2.87 -1.09 14.55
CA TYR A 295 2.76 -1.64 15.89
C TYR A 295 1.30 -1.94 16.28
N TYR A 296 0.29 -1.46 15.58
CA TYR A 296 -1.11 -1.77 15.87
C TYR A 296 -1.43 -3.21 15.44
N LYS A 297 -1.73 -4.13 16.38
CA LYS A 297 -1.87 -5.57 16.09
C LYS A 297 -3.32 -6.06 15.97
N TYR A 298 -4.28 -5.29 16.46
CA TYR A 298 -5.68 -5.73 16.55
C TYR A 298 -6.44 -5.32 15.30
N ASN A 299 -7.32 -6.18 14.78
CA ASN A 299 -8.31 -5.88 13.73
C ASN A 299 -7.75 -5.18 12.47
N SER A 300 -6.50 -5.48 12.06
CA SER A 300 -5.84 -4.77 10.97
C SER A 300 -5.29 -5.73 9.92
N LEU A 301 -6.21 -6.37 9.19
CA LEU A 301 -5.95 -7.37 8.14
C LEU A 301 -4.91 -6.88 7.11
N TYR A 302 -5.01 -5.61 6.73
CA TYR A 302 -4.14 -4.99 5.73
C TYR A 302 -3.01 -4.14 6.32
N ARG A 303 -2.72 -4.21 7.63
CA ARG A 303 -1.51 -3.55 8.18
C ARG A 303 -0.24 -4.13 7.59
N HIS A 304 -0.28 -5.43 7.32
CA HIS A 304 0.88 -6.14 6.87
C HIS A 304 1.09 -5.79 5.40
N PRO A 305 2.29 -5.34 4.98
CA PRO A 305 2.51 -4.91 3.61
C PRO A 305 2.07 -5.96 2.61
N ALA A 306 2.30 -7.23 2.91
CA ALA A 306 1.91 -8.32 2.02
C ALA A 306 0.41 -8.32 1.68
N ARG A 307 -0.43 -8.12 2.68
CA ARG A 307 -1.89 -8.14 2.55
C ARG A 307 -2.41 -6.89 1.85
N ALA A 308 -1.85 -5.73 2.18
CA ALA A 308 -2.16 -4.49 1.47
C ALA A 308 -1.80 -4.59 -0.02
N LEU A 309 -0.67 -5.21 -0.35
CA LEU A 309 -0.24 -5.40 -1.73
C LEU A 309 -1.13 -6.41 -2.47
N GLN A 310 -1.52 -7.52 -1.85
CA GLN A 310 -2.47 -8.46 -2.45
C GLN A 310 -3.83 -7.81 -2.74
N LEU A 311 -4.32 -6.95 -1.83
CA LEU A 311 -5.58 -6.23 -2.02
C LEU A 311 -5.58 -5.38 -3.30
N ILE A 312 -4.44 -4.83 -3.69
CA ILE A 312 -4.32 -3.97 -4.88
C ILE A 312 -3.89 -4.76 -6.12
N SER A 313 -2.99 -5.75 -5.98
CA SER A 313 -2.38 -6.46 -7.10
C SER A 313 -3.04 -7.78 -7.49
N ASN A 314 -3.94 -8.30 -6.66
CA ASN A 314 -4.46 -9.67 -6.74
C ASN A 314 -3.37 -10.75 -6.80
N ALA A 315 -2.17 -10.46 -6.30
CA ALA A 315 -1.08 -11.42 -6.31
C ALA A 315 -1.47 -12.68 -5.52
N PRO A 316 -1.23 -13.88 -6.07
CA PRO A 316 -1.74 -15.11 -5.48
C PRO A 316 -0.99 -15.53 -4.22
N ILE A 317 0.27 -15.10 -4.08
CA ILE A 317 1.12 -15.49 -2.97
C ILE A 317 1.58 -14.24 -2.21
N ALA A 318 1.52 -14.34 -0.89
CA ALA A 318 2.14 -13.42 0.06
C ALA A 318 2.99 -14.21 1.07
N LEU A 319 4.31 -14.00 1.04
CA LEU A 319 5.29 -14.70 1.87
C LEU A 319 6.01 -13.76 2.84
N GLU A 320 6.29 -14.24 4.05
CA GLU A 320 7.40 -13.80 4.88
C GLU A 320 8.52 -14.85 4.79
N LEU A 321 9.63 -14.50 4.16
CA LEU A 321 10.84 -15.30 4.14
C LEU A 321 11.68 -14.96 5.37
N HIS A 322 11.87 -15.92 6.27
CA HIS A 322 12.74 -15.80 7.42
C HIS A 322 14.03 -16.56 7.18
N TYR A 323 15.18 -15.91 7.34
CA TYR A 323 16.46 -16.53 7.08
C TYR A 323 17.55 -16.03 8.04
N THR A 324 18.67 -16.74 8.03
CA THR A 324 19.83 -16.45 8.88
C THR A 324 21.04 -16.04 8.05
N VAL A 325 22.06 -15.50 8.71
CA VAL A 325 23.33 -15.09 8.08
C VAL A 325 24.11 -16.25 7.44
N HIS A 326 23.74 -17.50 7.71
CA HIS A 326 24.42 -18.68 7.19
C HIS A 326 23.90 -19.13 5.82
N GLN A 327 22.89 -18.45 5.27
CA GLN A 327 22.15 -18.90 4.08
C GLN A 327 22.23 -17.89 2.94
N VAL A 328 23.38 -17.23 2.80
CA VAL A 328 23.53 -16.11 1.87
C VAL A 328 23.23 -16.55 0.44
N ASP A 329 23.67 -17.74 0.03
CA ASP A 329 23.45 -18.24 -1.32
C ASP A 329 21.99 -18.62 -1.58
N GLU A 330 21.34 -19.31 -0.64
CA GLU A 330 19.93 -19.67 -0.76
C GLU A 330 19.04 -18.43 -0.79
N VAL A 331 19.28 -17.45 0.08
CA VAL A 331 18.53 -16.19 0.09
C VAL A 331 18.74 -15.42 -1.20
N TYR A 332 19.96 -15.41 -1.74
CA TYR A 332 20.24 -14.77 -3.03
C TYR A 332 19.43 -15.40 -4.16
N ASN A 333 19.51 -16.73 -4.32
CA ASN A 333 18.82 -17.44 -5.38
C ASN A 333 17.30 -17.30 -5.27
N THR A 334 16.76 -17.42 -4.05
CA THR A 334 15.32 -17.26 -3.82
C THR A 334 14.86 -15.85 -4.14
N LEU A 335 15.55 -14.80 -3.69
CA LEU A 335 15.16 -13.42 -4.01
C LEU A 335 15.34 -13.09 -5.49
N LEU A 336 16.37 -13.62 -6.13
CA LEU A 336 16.62 -13.47 -7.57
C LEU A 336 15.51 -14.14 -8.39
N SER A 337 14.99 -15.30 -7.97
CA SER A 337 13.89 -15.99 -8.67
C SER A 337 12.59 -15.16 -8.74
N THR A 338 12.44 -14.21 -7.81
CA THR A 338 11.27 -13.31 -7.70
C THR A 338 11.54 -11.92 -8.30
N GLU A 339 12.76 -11.68 -8.79
CA GLU A 339 13.12 -10.46 -9.51
C GLU A 339 12.19 -10.26 -10.71
N THR A 340 11.79 -9.01 -10.97
CA THR A 340 10.79 -8.60 -11.98
C THR A 340 9.38 -9.22 -11.86
N LYS A 341 9.16 -10.17 -10.95
CA LYS A 341 7.90 -10.93 -10.82
C LYS A 341 7.14 -10.60 -9.55
N GLY A 342 7.82 -10.09 -8.53
CA GLY A 342 7.21 -9.79 -7.23
C GLY A 342 7.60 -8.44 -6.67
N VAL A 343 6.77 -7.95 -5.76
CA VAL A 343 7.06 -6.78 -4.93
C VAL A 343 7.63 -7.25 -3.59
N ARG A 344 8.65 -6.53 -3.09
CA ARG A 344 9.47 -7.00 -1.97
C ARG A 344 9.70 -5.90 -0.94
N VAL A 345 9.61 -6.28 0.32
CA VAL A 345 9.90 -5.41 1.47
C VAL A 345 10.90 -6.11 2.38
N ALA A 346 12.08 -5.51 2.55
CA ALA A 346 13.10 -5.99 3.47
C ALA A 346 12.90 -5.38 4.86
N HIS A 347 12.93 -6.20 5.91
CA HIS A 347 12.67 -5.75 7.29
C HIS A 347 13.96 -5.66 8.09
N GLY A 348 14.44 -4.43 8.31
CA GLY A 348 15.68 -4.16 9.02
C GLY A 348 15.59 -4.49 10.51
N ARG A 349 16.50 -5.33 11.00
CA ARG A 349 16.60 -5.70 12.44
C ARG A 349 17.92 -5.34 13.10
N LYS A 350 18.95 -5.04 12.30
CA LYS A 350 20.25 -4.51 12.75
C LYS A 350 20.28 -3.00 12.51
N ALA A 351 20.75 -2.26 13.51
CA ALA A 351 21.09 -0.86 13.30
C ALA A 351 22.50 -0.79 12.72
N VAL A 352 22.64 -0.16 11.57
CA VAL A 352 23.91 0.18 10.91
C VAL A 352 23.79 1.63 10.50
N GLU A 353 24.91 2.33 10.28
CA GLU A 353 24.87 3.72 9.84
C GLU A 353 24.02 3.87 8.56
N GLY A 354 23.06 4.79 8.59
CA GLY A 354 22.06 4.97 7.52
C GLY A 354 20.90 3.97 7.53
N LEU A 355 20.86 2.99 8.44
CA LEU A 355 19.75 2.03 8.58
C LEU A 355 19.01 2.15 9.92
N PHE A 356 17.69 2.06 9.86
CA PHE A 356 16.82 2.03 11.02
C PHE A 356 16.48 0.59 11.42
N ARG A 357 16.61 0.30 12.72
CA ARG A 357 16.13 -0.95 13.30
C ARG A 357 14.61 -0.94 13.42
N GLY A 358 13.97 -2.06 13.09
CA GLY A 358 12.52 -2.20 13.15
C GLY A 358 11.80 -1.45 12.04
N HIS A 359 12.45 -1.28 10.89
CA HIS A 359 11.97 -0.47 9.76
C HIS A 359 11.90 -1.31 8.49
N GLY A 360 10.88 -1.07 7.67
CA GLY A 360 10.73 -1.68 6.35
C GLY A 360 11.41 -0.83 5.28
N TYR A 361 12.07 -1.49 4.32
CA TYR A 361 12.70 -0.89 3.16
C TYR A 361 12.15 -1.55 1.90
N SER A 362 11.98 -0.78 0.83
CA SER A 362 11.58 -1.34 -0.46
C SER A 362 12.78 -2.08 -1.02
N LEU A 363 12.66 -3.36 -1.35
CA LEU A 363 13.70 -4.10 -2.07
C LEU A 363 13.38 -3.99 -3.57
N LEU A 364 14.11 -3.10 -4.25
CA LEU A 364 13.83 -2.67 -5.61
C LEU A 364 14.61 -3.47 -6.66
N TRP A 365 15.68 -4.15 -6.27
CA TRP A 365 16.45 -4.97 -7.20
C TRP A 365 17.39 -5.91 -6.44
N VAL A 366 17.60 -7.11 -6.99
CA VAL A 366 18.61 -8.08 -6.56
C VAL A 366 19.32 -8.60 -7.80
N GLY A 367 20.65 -8.62 -7.78
CA GLY A 367 21.41 -9.15 -8.90
C GLY A 367 22.92 -9.04 -8.72
N GLU A 368 23.66 -9.09 -9.82
CA GLU A 368 25.12 -9.06 -9.84
C GLU A 368 25.61 -7.98 -10.82
N ILE A 369 26.62 -7.22 -10.43
CA ILE A 369 27.32 -6.23 -11.27
C ILE A 369 28.81 -6.41 -11.03
N ALA A 370 29.61 -6.53 -12.07
CA ALA A 370 31.06 -6.73 -11.99
C ALA A 370 31.48 -7.94 -11.13
N GLY A 371 30.68 -9.02 -11.15
CA GLY A 371 30.91 -10.20 -10.30
C GLY A 371 30.52 -10.00 -8.83
N ILE A 372 29.94 -8.85 -8.48
CA ILE A 372 29.55 -8.49 -7.11
C ILE A 372 28.04 -8.58 -6.95
N ARG A 373 27.60 -9.44 -6.01
CA ARG A 373 26.18 -9.56 -5.64
C ARG A 373 25.72 -8.35 -4.84
N LEU A 374 24.68 -7.69 -5.33
CA LEU A 374 24.19 -6.43 -4.82
C LEU A 374 22.66 -6.46 -4.68
N VAL A 375 22.17 -5.57 -3.82
CA VAL A 375 20.74 -5.22 -3.72
C VAL A 375 20.58 -3.71 -3.84
N LEU A 376 19.45 -3.28 -4.40
CA LEU A 376 19.01 -1.90 -4.39
C LEU A 376 17.82 -1.77 -3.44
N LEU A 377 17.94 -0.89 -2.45
CA LEU A 377 16.86 -0.60 -1.51
C LEU A 377 16.44 0.86 -1.54
N ARG A 378 15.23 1.11 -1.04
CA ARG A 378 14.75 2.45 -0.72
C ARG A 378 14.20 2.56 0.69
N ASN A 379 14.66 3.58 1.41
CA ASN A 379 14.06 4.04 2.65
C ASN A 379 12.77 4.85 2.35
N PRO A 380 11.59 4.43 2.85
CA PRO A 380 10.33 5.13 2.59
C PRO A 380 10.25 6.52 3.24
N HIS A 381 11.16 6.90 4.16
CA HIS A 381 11.27 8.28 4.62
C HIS A 381 11.79 9.24 3.54
N GLY A 382 12.31 8.73 2.41
CA GLY A 382 12.89 9.53 1.35
C GLY A 382 14.19 10.23 1.75
N ASN A 383 14.91 9.71 2.75
CA ASN A 383 16.22 10.17 3.21
C ASN A 383 16.87 9.12 4.11
N LYS A 384 18.07 9.43 4.64
CA LYS A 384 18.88 8.57 5.51
C LYS A 384 19.11 7.22 4.84
N SER A 385 19.81 7.30 3.72
CA SER A 385 20.32 6.16 2.99
C SER A 385 21.52 5.53 3.68
N TYR A 386 21.73 4.23 3.45
CA TYR A 386 22.93 3.51 3.87
C TYR A 386 24.20 4.19 3.35
N SER A 387 25.21 4.34 4.21
CA SER A 387 26.49 5.03 3.90
C SER A 387 27.71 4.10 3.85
N GLY A 388 27.53 2.79 4.05
CA GLY A 388 28.61 1.81 3.88
C GLY A 388 28.91 1.52 2.40
N GLU A 389 29.72 0.50 2.11
CA GLU A 389 30.16 0.18 0.73
C GLU A 389 28.99 0.10 -0.26
N PHE A 390 29.13 0.76 -1.43
CA PHE A 390 28.09 0.97 -2.46
C PHE A 390 26.90 1.87 -2.04
N GLY A 391 26.84 2.31 -0.78
CA GLY A 391 25.85 3.25 -0.28
C GLY A 391 26.08 4.69 -0.76
N ARG A 392 25.43 5.67 -0.15
CA ARG A 392 25.63 7.10 -0.50
C ARG A 392 26.92 7.66 0.09
N GLY A 393 27.54 8.59 -0.66
CA GLY A 393 28.71 9.35 -0.25
C GLY A 393 29.98 8.99 -1.03
N CYS A 394 30.96 9.88 -1.12
CA CYS A 394 32.17 9.60 -1.92
C CYS A 394 32.97 8.41 -1.35
N VAL A 395 33.05 8.31 -0.03
CA VAL A 395 33.87 7.30 0.66
C VAL A 395 33.37 5.88 0.43
N SER A 396 32.04 5.69 0.30
CA SER A 396 31.42 4.38 0.02
C SER A 396 31.73 3.83 -1.37
N TRP A 397 32.22 4.67 -2.27
CA TRP A 397 32.57 4.34 -3.66
C TRP A 397 34.09 4.29 -3.91
N SER A 398 34.90 4.23 -2.86
CA SER A 398 36.37 4.27 -2.96
C SER A 398 37.04 2.88 -3.04
N SER A 399 36.30 1.78 -2.81
CA SER A 399 36.84 0.42 -2.89
C SER A 399 37.06 -0.03 -4.34
N SER A 400 37.91 -1.05 -4.54
CA SER A 400 38.12 -1.67 -5.85
C SER A 400 36.82 -2.22 -6.45
N ASP A 401 36.01 -2.87 -5.61
CA ASP A 401 34.73 -3.44 -6.02
C ASP A 401 33.74 -2.33 -6.39
N ALA A 402 33.64 -1.28 -5.58
CA ALA A 402 32.77 -0.13 -5.87
C ALA A 402 33.19 0.62 -7.14
N THR A 403 34.49 0.71 -7.40
CA THR A 403 35.03 1.26 -8.65
C THR A 403 34.64 0.38 -9.84
N SER A 404 34.73 -0.94 -9.71
CA SER A 404 34.36 -1.89 -10.77
C SER A 404 32.87 -1.83 -11.08
N VAL A 405 32.03 -1.79 -10.05
CA VAL A 405 30.57 -1.62 -10.17
C VAL A 405 30.21 -0.29 -10.82
N ALA A 406 30.85 0.81 -10.39
CA ALA A 406 30.61 2.13 -10.97
C ALA A 406 30.99 2.17 -12.46
N ASN A 407 32.15 1.61 -12.83
CA ASN A 407 32.59 1.52 -14.21
C ASN A 407 31.61 0.71 -15.06
N GLU A 408 31.08 -0.40 -14.54
CA GLU A 408 30.11 -1.21 -15.30
C GLU A 408 28.78 -0.48 -15.50
N LEU A 409 28.28 0.20 -14.47
CA LEU A 409 27.07 1.02 -14.54
C LEU A 409 27.21 2.22 -15.49
N GLU A 410 28.43 2.76 -15.66
CA GLU A 410 28.71 3.91 -16.52
C GLU A 410 28.94 3.49 -17.99
N ASN A 411 29.55 2.32 -18.26
CA ASN A 411 30.10 1.97 -19.59
C ASN A 411 29.31 0.97 -20.46
N ASN A 412 28.30 0.23 -19.96
CA ASN A 412 27.72 -0.91 -20.73
C ASN A 412 26.49 -0.59 -21.61
N MET A 413 26.32 -1.40 -22.69
CA MET A 413 25.07 -1.59 -23.44
C MET A 413 24.09 -2.40 -22.58
N MET A 414 22.93 -1.82 -22.26
CA MET A 414 22.13 -2.20 -21.10
C MET A 414 21.01 -3.21 -21.41
N THR A 415 20.70 -4.07 -20.45
CA THR A 415 19.40 -4.76 -20.37
C THR A 415 18.39 -3.84 -19.67
N LYS A 416 17.08 -4.00 -19.96
CA LYS A 416 16.00 -3.22 -19.29
C LYS A 416 16.06 -3.26 -17.76
N SER A 417 16.56 -4.37 -17.18
CA SER A 417 16.68 -4.54 -15.71
C SER A 417 17.75 -3.60 -15.11
N LEU A 418 18.86 -3.40 -15.81
CA LEU A 418 19.95 -2.55 -15.32
C LEU A 418 19.71 -1.06 -15.60
N ASP A 419 18.80 -0.68 -16.50
CA ASP A 419 18.43 0.73 -16.75
C ASP A 419 17.87 1.40 -15.50
N THR A 420 17.00 0.70 -14.77
CA THR A 420 16.45 1.20 -13.49
C THR A 420 17.56 1.36 -12.46
N VAL A 421 18.44 0.37 -12.31
CA VAL A 421 19.56 0.42 -11.35
C VAL A 421 20.52 1.55 -11.71
N ARG A 422 20.84 1.74 -12.99
CA ARG A 422 21.70 2.82 -13.48
C ARG A 422 21.10 4.19 -13.26
N SER A 423 19.84 4.39 -13.65
CA SER A 423 19.14 5.67 -13.44
C SER A 423 19.14 6.08 -11.97
N LEU A 424 19.00 5.10 -11.07
CA LEU A 424 19.01 5.32 -9.63
C LEU A 424 20.43 5.47 -9.08
N PHE A 425 21.40 4.71 -9.57
CA PHE A 425 22.82 4.89 -9.24
C PHE A 425 23.29 6.32 -9.57
N LEU A 426 22.94 6.85 -10.73
CA LEU A 426 23.28 8.22 -11.11
C LEU A 426 22.66 9.26 -10.15
N SER A 427 21.49 9.01 -9.58
CA SER A 427 20.89 9.91 -8.57
C SER A 427 21.65 9.89 -7.23
N THR A 428 22.33 8.78 -6.90
CA THR A 428 23.09 8.64 -5.65
C THR A 428 24.42 9.39 -5.62
N LYS A 429 25.01 9.71 -6.78
CA LYS A 429 26.35 10.35 -6.88
C LYS A 429 26.36 11.88 -6.75
N GLY A 430 25.22 12.58 -6.68
CA GLY A 430 25.25 14.06 -6.64
C GLY A 430 23.94 14.81 -6.35
N GLY A 431 22.87 14.13 -5.92
CA GLY A 431 21.60 14.77 -5.59
C GLY A 431 21.26 14.76 -4.09
N ASN A 432 20.15 15.43 -3.74
CA ASN A 432 19.50 15.26 -2.44
C ASN A 432 19.21 13.78 -2.18
N ASP A 433 19.34 13.34 -0.92
CA ASP A 433 19.04 11.98 -0.52
C ASP A 433 17.54 11.71 -0.73
N ASP A 434 17.21 10.74 -1.60
CA ASP A 434 15.86 10.28 -1.94
C ASP A 434 15.52 8.92 -1.26
N GLY A 435 16.41 8.48 -0.37
CA GLY A 435 16.32 7.21 0.36
C GLY A 435 16.83 6.00 -0.41
N ILE A 436 17.29 6.13 -1.67
CA ILE A 436 17.73 5.01 -2.50
C ILE A 436 19.24 4.76 -2.30
N PHE A 437 19.61 3.48 -2.17
CA PHE A 437 21.01 3.06 -2.02
C PHE A 437 21.24 1.62 -2.48
N LEU A 438 22.47 1.35 -2.94
CA LEU A 438 22.98 -0.01 -3.16
C LEU A 438 23.63 -0.53 -1.88
N MET A 439 23.71 -1.86 -1.78
CA MET A 439 24.35 -2.57 -0.68
C MET A 439 24.87 -3.91 -1.14
N ARG A 440 26.01 -4.34 -0.58
CA ARG A 440 26.53 -5.70 -0.77
C ARG A 440 25.56 -6.75 -0.23
N PHE A 441 25.27 -7.78 -1.01
CA PHE A 441 24.26 -8.78 -0.65
C PHE A 441 24.53 -9.49 0.69
N GLY A 442 25.79 -9.81 0.99
CA GLY A 442 26.16 -10.40 2.29
C GLY A 442 25.78 -9.50 3.48
N VAL A 443 26.02 -8.19 3.36
CA VAL A 443 25.65 -7.20 4.39
C VAL A 443 24.13 -7.07 4.51
N PHE A 444 23.41 -7.19 3.38
CA PHE A 444 21.95 -7.21 3.37
C PHE A 444 21.40 -8.37 4.22
N VAL A 445 21.91 -9.59 4.06
CA VAL A 445 21.44 -10.76 4.83
C VAL A 445 21.67 -10.57 6.35
N GLU A 446 22.77 -9.91 6.74
CA GLU A 446 23.02 -9.56 8.14
C GLU A 446 22.04 -8.53 8.71
N CYS A 447 21.60 -7.58 7.89
CA CYS A 447 20.80 -6.45 8.34
C CYS A 447 19.29 -6.73 8.29
N PHE A 448 18.87 -7.55 7.33
CA PHE A 448 17.48 -7.79 6.96
C PHE A 448 17.17 -9.29 7.04
N PRO A 449 16.92 -9.87 8.22
CA PRO A 449 16.68 -11.32 8.38
C PRO A 449 15.29 -11.78 7.92
N ILE A 450 14.44 -10.84 7.50
CA ILE A 450 13.09 -11.12 7.01
C ILE A 450 12.86 -10.30 5.74
N THR A 451 12.38 -10.95 4.69
CA THR A 451 11.86 -10.28 3.50
C THR A 451 10.43 -10.71 3.23
N THR A 452 9.53 -9.75 3.10
CA THR A 452 8.20 -9.97 2.56
C THR A 452 8.27 -10.00 1.04
N VAL A 453 7.64 -10.99 0.42
CA VAL A 453 7.52 -11.13 -1.04
C VAL A 453 6.06 -11.32 -1.40
N VAL A 454 5.55 -10.57 -2.38
CA VAL A 454 4.19 -10.74 -2.90
C VAL A 454 4.25 -10.84 -4.42
N GLY A 455 3.62 -11.86 -4.98
CA GLY A 455 3.63 -12.14 -6.41
C GLY A 455 3.19 -13.58 -6.72
N PRO A 456 3.45 -14.08 -7.93
CA PRO A 456 3.86 -13.30 -9.10
C PRO A 456 2.81 -12.23 -9.47
N ILE A 457 3.27 -11.13 -10.05
CA ILE A 457 2.46 -10.09 -10.69
C ILE A 457 2.76 -10.14 -12.19
N PHE A 458 1.74 -10.29 -13.01
CA PHE A 458 1.90 -10.57 -14.44
C PHE A 458 2.07 -9.26 -15.25
N GLU A 459 2.97 -9.29 -16.23
CA GLU A 459 3.46 -8.10 -16.97
C GLU A 459 2.38 -7.40 -17.82
N ASN A 460 1.25 -8.04 -18.12
CA ASN A 460 0.16 -7.41 -18.88
C ASN A 460 -0.55 -6.29 -18.10
N GLY A 461 -0.16 -6.05 -16.84
CA GLY A 461 -0.73 -4.99 -16.01
C GLY A 461 -2.15 -5.28 -15.54
N GLU A 462 -2.66 -6.49 -15.80
CA GLU A 462 -3.92 -6.95 -15.23
C GLU A 462 -3.64 -7.90 -14.07
N PRO A 463 -4.35 -7.72 -12.94
CA PRO A 463 -4.26 -8.62 -11.81
C PRO A 463 -4.59 -10.06 -12.24
N ALA A 464 -3.84 -11.04 -11.71
CA ALA A 464 -4.01 -12.43 -12.09
C ALA A 464 -5.42 -12.91 -11.73
N VAL A 465 -6.28 -13.17 -12.70
CA VAL A 465 -7.52 -13.92 -12.42
C VAL A 465 -7.17 -15.39 -12.52
N LEU A 466 -6.75 -15.99 -11.41
CA LEU A 466 -6.50 -17.42 -11.36
C LEU A 466 -7.85 -18.14 -11.30
N ASP A 467 -8.33 -18.58 -12.46
CA ASP A 467 -9.52 -19.42 -12.56
C ASP A 467 -9.35 -20.63 -11.63
N ARG A 468 -10.18 -20.70 -10.57
CA ARG A 468 -10.29 -21.81 -9.59
C ARG A 468 -9.24 -21.84 -8.46
N PHE A 469 -8.31 -20.90 -8.40
CA PHE A 469 -7.49 -20.70 -7.20
C PHE A 469 -8.09 -19.55 -6.36
N VAL A 470 -8.46 -19.86 -5.12
CA VAL A 470 -8.94 -18.84 -4.19
C VAL A 470 -7.75 -18.26 -3.47
N VAL A 471 -7.41 -17.00 -3.77
CA VAL A 471 -6.42 -16.26 -2.99
C VAL A 471 -6.97 -16.10 -1.58
N LYS A 472 -6.44 -16.88 -0.64
CA LYS A 472 -6.83 -16.78 0.77
C LYS A 472 -6.41 -15.42 1.32
N ASP A 473 -7.16 -14.94 2.32
CA ASP A 473 -6.84 -13.71 3.03
C ASP A 473 -5.69 -13.88 4.05
N SER A 474 -4.64 -14.60 3.64
CA SER A 474 -3.63 -15.17 4.53
C SER A 474 -2.22 -14.72 4.17
N LEU A 475 -1.33 -14.76 5.16
CA LEU A 475 0.10 -14.54 5.01
C LEU A 475 0.82 -15.84 5.35
N TYR A 476 1.76 -16.25 4.50
CA TYR A 476 2.50 -17.50 4.69
C TYR A 476 3.91 -17.21 5.17
N ARG A 477 4.35 -17.88 6.22
CA ARG A 477 5.75 -17.81 6.67
C ARG A 477 6.52 -19.03 6.19
N LEU A 478 7.70 -18.77 5.64
CA LEU A 478 8.70 -19.77 5.32
C LEU A 478 9.93 -19.59 6.22
N SER A 479 10.39 -20.68 6.81
CA SER A 479 11.63 -20.69 7.57
C SER A 479 12.86 -20.74 6.67
N ALA A 480 14.03 -20.63 7.30
CA ALA A 480 15.34 -20.81 6.71
C ALA A 480 15.43 -22.08 5.84
N GLU A 481 14.90 -23.21 6.33
CA GLU A 481 14.99 -24.52 5.67
C GLU A 481 14.04 -24.64 4.47
N GLN A 482 13.11 -23.70 4.33
CA GLN A 482 12.02 -23.75 3.37
C GLN A 482 12.15 -22.69 2.25
N LEU A 483 13.28 -21.98 2.15
CA LEU A 483 13.47 -20.93 1.15
C LEU A 483 13.25 -21.43 -0.30
N LYS A 484 13.71 -22.64 -0.62
CA LYS A 484 13.48 -23.28 -1.94
C LYS A 484 12.00 -23.51 -2.25
N VAL A 485 11.14 -23.62 -1.23
CA VAL A 485 9.69 -23.74 -1.44
C VAL A 485 9.14 -22.45 -2.04
N ALA A 486 9.70 -21.28 -1.70
CA ALA A 486 9.29 -20.00 -2.27
C ALA A 486 9.49 -19.98 -3.79
N GLU A 487 10.62 -20.52 -4.28
CA GLU A 487 10.92 -20.63 -5.71
C GLU A 487 9.87 -21.50 -6.41
N SER A 488 9.60 -22.70 -5.87
CA SER A 488 8.57 -23.59 -6.41
C SER A 488 7.16 -22.98 -6.37
N LEU A 489 6.81 -22.23 -5.33
CA LEU A 489 5.52 -21.55 -5.24
C LEU A 489 5.37 -20.51 -6.37
N PHE A 490 6.39 -19.70 -6.62
CA PHE A 490 6.37 -18.72 -7.71
C PHE A 490 6.31 -19.40 -9.08
N GLU A 491 7.10 -20.45 -9.31
CA GLU A 491 7.07 -21.21 -10.57
C GLU A 491 5.71 -21.87 -10.82
N VAL A 492 5.08 -22.45 -9.79
CA VAL A 492 3.76 -23.08 -9.93
C VAL A 492 2.68 -22.02 -10.16
N ALA A 493 2.74 -20.88 -9.47
CA ALA A 493 1.78 -19.80 -9.66
C ALA A 493 1.88 -19.12 -11.04
N GLU A 494 3.06 -19.16 -11.68
CA GLU A 494 3.25 -18.65 -13.04
C GLU A 494 2.70 -19.58 -14.14
N ARG A 495 2.66 -20.89 -13.88
CA ARG A 495 2.19 -21.92 -14.83
C ARG A 495 0.68 -22.08 -14.83
#